data_AF-A0A0K2UL15-F1
#
_entry.id   AF-A0A0K2UL15-F1
#
_cell.length_a   1.000
_cell.length_b   1.000
_cell.length_c   1.000
_cell.angle_alpha   90.00
_cell.angle_beta   90.00
_cell.angle_gamma   90.00
#
_symmetry.space_group_name_H-M   'P 1'
#
loop_
_entity.id
_entity.type
_entity.pdbx_description
1 polymer ?
#
loop_
_entity_poly.entity_id
_entity_poly.type
_entity_poly.pdbx_seq_one_letter_code
_entity_poly.pdbx_strand_id
1 'polypeptide(L)'
;MNQTLQSRTQRTNFQFLKRQCRDRGELFNDNEFISSIKSINNLCKTINYPIVWMRPHEICSNPKFIAEGVTQFDVNQGEYGDPWLLAAISSLTLTPKFLDRVVPPDQNFDYGYCGVFRFRFWQFGDWVEVLIDDRLPTSKGKLIFLHSSDPSEFWAALLEKAYAK
;
A
#
# COMPACT_ATOMS: atom_id res chain seq x y z
N MET A 1 -23.64 -0.37 -20.97
CA MET A 1 -24.29 0.17 -19.75
C MET A 1 -23.77 -0.43 -18.43
N ASN A 2 -22.79 -1.37 -18.42
CA ASN A 2 -22.34 -2.06 -17.19
C ASN A 2 -21.10 -1.47 -16.49
N GLN A 3 -20.32 -0.59 -17.12
CA GLN A 3 -19.07 -0.05 -16.55
C GLN A 3 -19.30 0.95 -15.39
N THR A 4 -20.40 1.72 -15.44
CA THR A 4 -20.74 2.71 -14.40
C THR A 4 -21.22 2.07 -13.10
N LEU A 5 -21.72 0.83 -13.15
CA LEU A 5 -22.19 0.10 -11.98
C LEU A 5 -21.02 -0.52 -11.20
N GLN A 6 -20.06 -1.18 -11.86
CA GLN A 6 -18.91 -1.80 -11.19
C GLN A 6 -18.03 -0.78 -10.44
N SER A 7 -17.77 0.39 -11.03
CA SER A 7 -17.00 1.47 -10.36
C SER A 7 -17.73 2.08 -9.16
N ARG A 8 -19.07 2.11 -9.17
CA ARG A 8 -19.89 2.50 -8.02
C ARG A 8 -19.82 1.45 -6.91
N THR A 9 -19.87 0.17 -7.24
CA THR A 9 -19.82 -0.95 -6.29
C THR A 9 -18.47 -1.05 -5.55
N GLN A 10 -17.37 -0.68 -6.19
CA GLN A 10 -16.04 -0.70 -5.55
C GLN A 10 -15.84 0.47 -4.58
N ARG A 11 -16.23 1.70 -4.94
CA ARG A 11 -16.23 2.85 -4.01
C ARG A 11 -17.06 2.59 -2.76
N THR A 12 -18.18 1.90 -2.91
CA THR A 12 -19.01 1.50 -1.77
C THR A 12 -18.28 0.50 -0.87
N ASN A 13 -17.37 -0.32 -1.38
CA ASN A 13 -16.67 -1.32 -0.58
C ASN A 13 -15.62 -0.72 0.36
N PHE A 14 -14.77 0.21 -0.11
CA PHE A 14 -13.76 0.84 0.76
C PHE A 14 -14.38 1.61 1.94
N GLN A 15 -15.34 2.50 1.65
CA GLN A 15 -15.97 3.31 2.71
C GLN A 15 -16.81 2.45 3.67
N PHE A 16 -17.46 1.41 3.15
CA PHE A 16 -18.20 0.46 3.97
C PHE A 16 -17.28 -0.35 4.89
N LEU A 17 -16.18 -0.91 4.37
CA LEU A 17 -15.19 -1.63 5.17
C LEU A 17 -14.55 -0.71 6.21
N LYS A 18 -14.16 0.51 5.81
CA LYS A 18 -13.62 1.51 6.73
C LYS A 18 -14.59 1.81 7.88
N ARG A 19 -15.89 1.94 7.57
CA ARG A 19 -16.93 2.12 8.58
C ARG A 19 -17.07 0.89 9.48
N GLN A 20 -17.12 -0.33 8.91
CA GLN A 20 -17.24 -1.56 9.71
C GLN A 20 -16.07 -1.74 10.68
N CYS A 21 -14.83 -1.50 10.24
CA CYS A 21 -13.65 -1.58 11.10
C CYS A 21 -13.72 -0.57 12.24
N ARG A 22 -14.14 0.67 11.94
CA ARG A 22 -14.34 1.71 12.97
C ARG A 22 -15.44 1.34 13.96
N ASP A 23 -16.58 0.86 13.48
CA ASP A 23 -17.73 0.48 14.31
C ASP A 23 -17.37 -0.67 15.27
N ARG A 24 -16.43 -1.55 14.87
CA ARG A 24 -15.90 -2.65 15.70
C ARG A 24 -14.72 -2.26 16.58
N GLY A 25 -14.09 -1.11 16.33
CA GLY A 25 -12.84 -0.72 17.00
C GLY A 25 -11.65 -1.60 16.62
N GLU A 26 -11.67 -2.21 15.42
CA GLU A 26 -10.67 -3.16 14.96
C GLU A 26 -9.89 -2.60 13.77
N LEU A 27 -8.62 -3.01 13.65
CA LEU A 27 -7.83 -2.75 12.45
C LEU A 27 -8.13 -3.80 11.38
N PHE A 28 -8.27 -3.35 10.13
CA PHE A 28 -8.45 -4.22 8.98
C PHE A 28 -7.27 -5.20 8.87
N ASN A 29 -7.60 -6.46 8.62
CA ASN A 29 -6.65 -7.50 8.24
C ASN A 29 -7.14 -8.09 6.93
N ASP A 30 -6.25 -8.18 5.94
CA ASP A 30 -6.56 -8.71 4.63
C ASP A 30 -6.48 -10.25 4.67
N ASN A 31 -7.64 -10.90 4.55
CA ASN A 31 -7.74 -12.37 4.54
C ASN A 31 -7.34 -12.98 3.19
N GLU A 32 -7.33 -12.19 2.10
CA GLU A 32 -6.94 -12.64 0.76
C GLU A 32 -5.43 -12.54 0.57
N PHE A 33 -4.80 -11.52 1.15
CA PHE A 33 -3.35 -11.32 1.15
C PHE A 33 -2.78 -11.39 2.57
N ILE A 34 -2.61 -12.62 3.06
CA ILE A 34 -2.22 -12.88 4.44
C ILE A 34 -0.81 -12.33 4.69
N SER A 35 -0.59 -11.63 5.79
CA SER A 35 0.74 -11.19 6.25
C SER A 35 1.61 -12.36 6.71
N SER A 36 2.02 -13.21 5.77
CA SER A 36 2.80 -14.42 6.02
C SER A 36 3.95 -14.52 5.03
N ILE A 37 4.94 -15.34 5.38
CA ILE A 37 6.07 -15.71 4.53
C ILE A 37 5.62 -16.17 3.13
N LYS A 38 4.45 -16.81 3.00
CA LYS A 38 3.91 -17.26 1.71
C LYS A 38 3.61 -16.12 0.74
N SER A 39 3.29 -14.94 1.27
CA SER A 39 3.01 -13.73 0.47
C SER A 39 4.30 -13.04 0.00
N ILE A 40 5.45 -13.43 0.57
CA ILE A 40 6.80 -13.01 0.14
C ILE A 40 7.42 -14.13 -0.74
N ASN A 41 6.62 -14.72 -1.62
CA ASN A 41 6.94 -15.90 -2.42
C ASN A 41 8.36 -15.85 -3.08
N ASN A 42 9.01 -17.02 -3.24
CA ASN A 42 10.37 -17.27 -3.77
C ASN A 42 11.57 -16.54 -3.12
N LEU A 43 11.38 -15.36 -2.51
CA LEU A 43 12.43 -14.58 -1.84
C LEU A 43 12.86 -15.15 -0.49
N CYS A 44 12.02 -15.97 0.15
CA CYS A 44 12.38 -16.61 1.42
C CYS A 44 13.55 -17.60 1.31
N LYS A 45 13.96 -18.00 0.09
CA LYS A 45 15.18 -18.80 -0.09
C LYS A 45 16.46 -17.97 -0.01
N THR A 46 16.37 -16.65 -0.22
CA THR A 46 17.51 -15.72 -0.21
C THR A 46 17.55 -14.85 1.04
N ILE A 47 16.42 -14.71 1.76
CA ILE A 47 16.35 -13.96 3.01
C ILE A 47 16.81 -14.83 4.18
N ASN A 48 18.00 -14.55 4.72
CA ASN A 48 18.61 -15.29 5.83
C ASN A 48 18.33 -14.66 7.22
N TYR A 49 17.35 -13.77 7.33
CA TYR A 49 17.03 -13.07 8.57
C TYR A 49 15.52 -13.08 8.86
N PRO A 50 15.09 -12.93 10.13
CA PRO A 50 13.67 -12.97 10.47
C PRO A 50 12.93 -11.75 9.90
N ILE A 51 11.81 -12.02 9.23
CA ILE A 51 10.89 -10.99 8.74
C ILE A 51 9.73 -10.85 9.74
N VAL A 52 9.45 -9.62 10.15
CA VAL A 52 8.30 -9.28 11.00
C VAL A 52 7.39 -8.36 10.22
N TRP A 53 6.09 -8.69 10.18
CA TRP A 53 5.09 -7.83 9.56
C TRP A 53 4.61 -6.80 10.57
N MET A 54 4.86 -5.53 10.29
CA MET A 54 4.56 -4.41 11.20
C MET A 54 3.71 -3.37 10.46
N ARG A 55 2.78 -2.73 11.16
CA ARG A 55 2.06 -1.55 10.66
C ARG A 55 2.94 -0.30 10.79
N PRO A 56 2.71 0.75 10.00
CA PRO A 56 3.43 2.03 10.09
C PRO A 56 3.49 2.64 11.50
N HIS A 57 2.41 2.51 12.28
CA HIS A 57 2.36 2.95 13.68
C HIS A 57 3.27 2.15 14.63
N GLU A 58 3.67 0.94 14.25
CA GLU A 58 4.64 0.12 14.99
C GLU A 58 6.08 0.41 14.55
N ILE A 59 6.26 1.01 13.36
CA ILE A 59 7.56 1.31 12.75
C ILE A 59 8.06 2.70 13.14
N CYS A 60 7.18 3.70 13.16
CA CYS A 60 7.52 5.09 13.50
C CYS A 60 6.40 5.77 14.30
N SER A 61 6.73 6.88 14.98
CA SER A 61 5.80 7.56 15.89
C SER A 61 4.72 8.41 15.20
N ASN A 62 4.97 8.85 13.96
CA ASN A 62 4.07 9.74 13.22
C ASN A 62 4.01 9.32 11.74
N PRO A 63 3.40 8.16 11.42
CA PRO A 63 3.32 7.70 10.05
C PRO A 63 2.45 8.62 9.20
N LYS A 64 2.91 8.91 7.99
CA LYS A 64 2.23 9.72 6.99
C LYS A 64 2.00 8.87 5.75
N PHE A 65 0.85 9.07 5.11
CA PHE A 65 0.61 8.42 3.83
C PHE A 65 1.50 9.07 2.78
N ILE A 66 1.38 10.39 2.63
CA ILE A 66 2.25 11.25 1.81
C ILE A 66 2.68 12.41 2.73
N ALA A 67 3.98 12.71 2.80
CA ALA A 67 4.56 13.65 3.76
C ALA A 67 4.62 15.10 3.26
N GLU A 68 5.27 15.35 2.12
CA GLU A 68 5.44 16.70 1.52
C GLU A 68 5.12 16.69 0.02
N GLY A 69 4.00 16.06 -0.35
CA GLY A 69 3.68 15.74 -1.73
C GLY A 69 4.46 14.52 -2.21
N VAL A 70 4.22 14.11 -3.46
CA VAL A 70 4.91 12.94 -4.03
C VAL A 70 6.14 13.38 -4.80
N THR A 71 7.30 12.85 -4.44
CA THR A 71 8.59 13.13 -5.06
C THR A 71 9.25 11.87 -5.60
N GLN A 72 10.27 12.05 -6.44
CA GLN A 72 11.10 10.92 -6.91
C GLN A 72 11.90 10.24 -5.78
N PHE A 73 12.10 10.93 -4.65
CA PHE A 73 12.84 10.40 -3.50
C PHE A 73 12.00 9.48 -2.61
N ASP A 74 10.71 9.36 -2.91
CA ASP A 74 9.78 8.50 -2.19
C ASP A 74 9.85 7.04 -2.69
N VAL A 75 10.63 6.81 -3.74
CA VAL A 75 10.70 5.57 -4.51
C VAL A 75 12.13 5.02 -4.47
N ASN A 76 12.54 4.50 -3.30
CA ASN A 76 13.82 3.83 -3.15
C ASN A 76 13.65 2.32 -3.19
N GLN A 77 14.61 1.66 -3.84
CA GLN A 77 14.65 0.20 -3.90
C GLN A 77 15.03 -0.35 -2.51
N GLY A 78 14.22 -1.26 -1.99
CA GLY A 78 14.62 -2.12 -0.88
C GLY A 78 15.56 -3.24 -1.34
N GLU A 79 16.00 -4.09 -0.41
CA GLU A 79 16.90 -5.22 -0.70
C GLU A 79 16.31 -6.21 -1.71
N TYR A 80 14.98 -6.26 -1.83
CA TYR A 80 14.25 -7.21 -2.66
C TYR A 80 13.18 -6.58 -3.55
N GLY A 81 13.22 -5.25 -3.74
CA GLY A 81 12.25 -4.55 -4.58
C GLY A 81 12.42 -4.87 -6.08
N ASP A 82 11.33 -4.82 -6.82
CA ASP A 82 11.29 -5.05 -8.27
C ASP A 82 11.74 -3.81 -9.07
N PRO A 83 12.89 -3.85 -9.79
CA PRO A 83 13.42 -2.67 -10.48
C PRO A 83 12.48 -2.10 -11.55
N TRP A 84 11.73 -2.96 -12.23
CA TRP A 84 10.80 -2.58 -13.29
C TRP A 84 9.56 -1.88 -12.72
N LEU A 85 9.07 -2.33 -11.56
CA LEU A 85 7.95 -1.71 -10.87
C LEU A 85 8.37 -0.35 -10.30
N LEU A 86 9.56 -0.29 -9.71
CA LEU A 86 10.17 0.95 -9.22
C LEU A 86 10.22 2.00 -10.32
N ALA A 87 10.78 1.66 -11.49
CA ALA A 87 10.87 2.60 -12.62
C ALA A 87 9.49 3.10 -13.09
N ALA A 88 8.47 2.23 -13.08
CA ALA A 88 7.10 2.61 -13.41
C ALA A 88 6.50 3.57 -12.36
N ILE A 89 6.68 3.29 -11.07
CA ILE A 89 6.21 4.17 -9.98
C ILE A 89 6.93 5.52 -10.03
N SER A 90 8.26 5.54 -10.20
CA SER A 90 9.03 6.78 -10.37
C SER A 90 8.59 7.60 -11.57
N SER A 91 8.18 6.96 -12.66
CA SER A 91 7.63 7.67 -13.83
C SER A 91 6.24 8.24 -13.53
N LEU A 92 5.44 7.53 -12.74
CA LEU A 92 4.10 7.95 -12.35
C LEU A 92 4.13 9.20 -11.46
N THR A 93 5.13 9.34 -10.57
CA THR A 93 5.29 10.53 -9.71
C THR A 93 5.46 11.82 -10.51
N LEU A 94 6.00 11.75 -11.73
CA LEU A 94 6.13 12.89 -12.65
C LEU A 94 4.79 13.31 -13.28
N THR A 95 3.72 12.56 -13.07
CA THR A 95 2.39 12.80 -13.65
C THR A 95 1.29 12.80 -12.58
N PRO A 96 1.14 13.90 -11.80
CA PRO A 96 0.25 13.94 -10.64
C PRO A 96 -1.20 13.50 -10.91
N LYS A 97 -1.76 13.87 -12.07
CA LYS A 97 -3.13 13.47 -12.46
C LYS A 97 -3.32 11.95 -12.60
N PHE A 98 -2.30 11.24 -13.07
CA PHE A 98 -2.35 9.79 -13.19
C PHE A 98 -2.03 9.13 -11.84
N LEU A 99 -1.09 9.72 -11.09
CA LEU A 99 -0.79 9.28 -9.74
C LEU A 99 -2.02 9.32 -8.84
N ASP A 100 -2.77 10.42 -8.79
CA ASP A 100 -3.99 10.56 -7.98
C ASP A 100 -5.07 9.51 -8.33
N ARG A 101 -5.03 9.01 -9.57
CA ARG A 101 -5.95 7.97 -10.02
C ARG A 101 -5.55 6.60 -9.47
N VAL A 102 -4.26 6.31 -9.41
CA VAL A 102 -3.67 5.06 -8.90
C VAL A 102 -3.60 5.05 -7.37
N VAL A 103 -3.21 6.18 -6.78
CA VAL A 103 -3.02 6.43 -5.35
C VAL A 103 -4.00 7.54 -4.93
N PRO A 104 -5.25 7.20 -4.55
CA PRO A 104 -6.21 8.20 -4.10
C PRO A 104 -5.66 8.99 -2.90
N PRO A 105 -5.66 10.34 -2.94
CA PRO A 105 -5.05 11.16 -1.89
C PRO A 105 -5.93 11.30 -0.63
N ASP A 106 -7.13 10.73 -0.61
CA ASP A 106 -8.09 10.81 0.51
C ASP A 106 -7.79 9.80 1.65
N GLN A 107 -6.53 9.41 1.80
CA GLN A 107 -6.05 8.37 2.70
C GLN A 107 -5.00 8.93 3.65
N ASN A 108 -5.01 8.49 4.91
CA ASN A 108 -4.09 8.96 5.95
C ASN A 108 -4.03 7.95 7.11
N PHE A 109 -3.06 8.16 7.99
CA PHE A 109 -2.90 7.40 9.23
C PHE A 109 -3.54 8.06 10.47
N ASP A 110 -4.10 9.27 10.30
CA ASP A 110 -4.69 10.04 11.39
C ASP A 110 -6.20 9.80 11.51
N TYR A 111 -7.01 10.75 11.02
CA TYR A 111 -8.43 10.79 11.29
C TYR A 111 -9.18 9.61 10.67
N GLY A 112 -9.62 8.75 11.58
CA GLY A 112 -10.38 7.56 11.29
C GLY A 112 -9.59 6.56 10.43
N TYR A 113 -8.30 6.49 10.67
CA TYR A 113 -7.50 5.32 10.40
C TYR A 113 -8.16 4.05 10.97
N CYS A 114 -8.09 2.96 10.20
CA CYS A 114 -8.45 1.62 10.67
C CYS A 114 -7.63 0.55 9.94
N GLY A 115 -6.40 0.89 9.53
CA GLY A 115 -5.47 -0.05 8.91
C GLY A 115 -5.85 -0.56 7.52
N VAL A 116 -6.73 0.13 6.78
CA VAL A 116 -7.12 -0.20 5.39
C VAL A 116 -6.73 0.90 4.43
N PHE A 117 -6.12 0.50 3.32
CA PHE A 117 -5.73 1.39 2.21
C PHE A 117 -6.24 0.83 0.88
N ARG A 118 -6.37 1.71 -0.10
CA ARG A 118 -6.83 1.40 -1.44
C ARG A 118 -5.88 1.95 -2.50
N PHE A 119 -5.77 1.19 -3.58
CA PHE A 119 -5.05 1.57 -4.79
C PHE A 119 -5.88 1.17 -6.00
N ARG A 120 -5.61 1.76 -7.15
CA ARG A 120 -6.31 1.42 -8.39
C ARG A 120 -5.32 1.06 -9.48
N PHE A 121 -5.53 -0.10 -10.08
CA PHE A 121 -4.72 -0.57 -11.18
C PHE A 121 -5.56 -0.70 -12.44
N TRP A 122 -4.95 -0.44 -13.59
CA TRP A 122 -5.57 -0.72 -14.87
C TRP A 122 -5.28 -2.17 -15.26
N GLN A 123 -6.31 -2.99 -15.30
CA GLN A 123 -6.19 -4.41 -15.63
C GLN A 123 -7.20 -4.76 -16.72
N PHE A 124 -6.71 -5.31 -17.83
CA PHE A 124 -7.51 -5.85 -18.93
C PHE A 124 -8.62 -4.91 -19.48
N GLY A 125 -8.38 -3.60 -19.47
CA GLY A 125 -9.32 -2.61 -20.02
C GLY A 125 -10.22 -1.93 -18.99
N ASP A 126 -10.10 -2.27 -17.70
CA ASP A 126 -10.89 -1.67 -16.63
C ASP A 126 -10.03 -1.24 -15.44
N TRP A 127 -10.54 -0.31 -14.63
CA TRP A 127 -9.93 0.06 -13.36
C TRP A 127 -10.39 -0.88 -12.25
N VAL A 128 -9.44 -1.49 -11.58
CA VAL A 128 -9.65 -2.39 -10.45
C VAL A 128 -9.15 -1.73 -9.18
N GLU A 129 -10.03 -1.51 -8.21
CA GLU A 129 -9.67 -1.04 -6.87
C GLU A 129 -9.23 -2.23 -6.00
N VAL A 130 -7.99 -2.16 -5.50
CA VAL A 130 -7.38 -3.17 -4.63
C VAL A 130 -7.31 -2.60 -3.22
N LEU A 131 -7.85 -3.36 -2.26
CA LEU A 131 -7.82 -3.04 -0.85
C LEU A 131 -6.78 -3.91 -0.16
N ILE A 132 -5.96 -3.29 0.70
CA ILE A 132 -4.95 -3.96 1.51
C ILE A 132 -5.02 -3.48 2.96
N ASP A 133 -4.55 -4.33 3.88
CA ASP A 133 -4.12 -3.82 5.18
C ASP A 133 -2.74 -3.15 5.09
N ASP A 134 -2.33 -2.43 6.13
CA ASP A 134 -1.06 -1.71 6.17
C ASP A 134 0.08 -2.46 6.86
N ARG A 135 -0.03 -3.78 7.09
CA ARG A 135 1.11 -4.55 7.58
C ARG A 135 2.17 -4.67 6.48
N LEU A 136 3.38 -4.22 6.74
CA LEU A 136 4.49 -4.26 5.79
C LEU A 136 5.61 -5.19 6.29
N PRO A 137 6.31 -5.90 5.39
CA PRO A 137 7.46 -6.72 5.77
C PRO A 137 8.62 -5.86 6.28
N THR A 138 9.13 -6.18 7.46
CA THR A 138 10.26 -5.48 8.08
C THR A 138 11.35 -6.43 8.56
N SER A 139 12.56 -5.89 8.68
CA SER A 139 13.69 -6.49 9.39
C SER A 139 14.29 -5.44 10.32
N LYS A 140 14.41 -5.77 11.62
CA LYS A 140 14.87 -4.83 12.66
C LYS A 140 14.12 -3.48 12.64
N GLY A 141 12.81 -3.52 12.39
CA GLY A 141 11.95 -2.33 12.32
C GLY A 141 12.12 -1.48 11.06
N LYS A 142 12.82 -1.96 10.03
CA LYS A 142 12.98 -1.27 8.73
C LYS A 142 12.29 -2.03 7.61
N LEU A 143 11.67 -1.31 6.69
CA LEU A 143 11.09 -1.89 5.47
C LEU A 143 12.18 -2.56 4.62
N ILE A 144 11.89 -3.75 4.10
CA ILE A 144 12.85 -4.54 3.29
C ILE A 144 12.60 -4.42 1.78
N PHE A 145 11.44 -3.88 1.40
CA PHE A 145 11.06 -3.61 0.01
C PHE A 145 11.03 -2.09 -0.26
N LEU A 146 10.22 -1.64 -1.22
CA LEU A 146 10.16 -0.25 -1.64
C LEU A 146 9.78 0.67 -0.46
N HIS A 147 10.51 1.76 -0.31
CA HIS A 147 10.30 2.73 0.78
C HIS A 147 10.72 4.15 0.38
N SER A 148 10.18 5.14 1.09
CA SER A 148 10.56 6.54 0.92
C SER A 148 11.88 6.85 1.62
N SER A 149 12.55 7.91 1.18
CA SER A 149 13.68 8.50 1.89
C SER A 149 13.25 9.10 3.23
N ASP A 150 11.99 9.55 3.33
CA ASP A 150 11.36 9.90 4.59
C ASP A 150 10.88 8.61 5.29
N PRO A 151 11.46 8.23 6.44
CA PRO A 151 11.07 7.01 7.16
C PRO A 151 9.66 7.08 7.75
N SER A 152 9.01 8.24 7.73
CA SER A 152 7.62 8.43 8.13
C SER A 152 6.63 8.30 6.98
N GLU A 153 7.08 8.13 5.73
CA GLU A 153 6.20 8.08 4.55
C GLU A 153 6.02 6.66 3.99
N PHE A 154 4.77 6.25 3.75
CA PHE A 154 4.43 4.84 3.45
C PHE A 154 3.62 4.60 2.18
N TRP A 155 3.17 5.62 1.43
CA TRP A 155 2.32 5.40 0.25
C TRP A 155 2.95 4.45 -0.77
N ALA A 156 4.27 4.57 -1.00
CA ALA A 156 4.96 3.83 -2.02
C ALA A 156 5.14 2.36 -1.63
N ALA A 157 5.48 2.09 -0.36
CA ALA A 157 5.54 0.75 0.22
C ALA A 157 4.17 0.05 0.17
N LEU A 158 3.11 0.79 0.48
CA LEU A 158 1.73 0.28 0.41
C LEU A 158 1.28 0.05 -1.04
N LEU A 159 1.69 0.89 -1.99
CA LEU A 159 1.41 0.70 -3.41
C LEU A 159 2.05 -0.57 -3.95
N GLU A 160 3.33 -0.81 -3.62
CA GLU A 160 4.03 -2.04 -3.99
C GLU A 160 3.32 -3.28 -3.42
N LYS A 161 2.93 -3.25 -2.14
CA LYS A 161 2.14 -4.33 -1.52
C LYS A 161 0.82 -4.57 -2.26
N ALA A 162 0.10 -3.51 -2.62
CA ALA A 162 -1.16 -3.62 -3.34
C ALA A 162 -0.98 -4.17 -4.77
N TYR A 163 0.18 -3.93 -5.40
CA TYR A 163 0.51 -4.51 -6.69
C TYR A 163 0.90 -6.00 -6.58
N ALA A 164 1.52 -6.39 -5.46
CA ALA A 164 1.87 -7.78 -5.18
C ALA A 164 0.66 -8.68 -4.87
N LYS A 165 -0.47 -8.09 -4.47
CA LYS A 165 -1.76 -8.76 -4.27
C LYS A 165 -2.45 -9.03 -5.60
#